data_AF-A0A9W6UVG8-F1
#
_entry.id   AF-A0A9W6UVG8-F1
#
_cell.length_a   1.000
_cell.length_b   1.000
_cell.length_c   1.000
_cell.angle_alpha   90.00
_cell.angle_beta   90.00
_cell.angle_gamma   90.00
#
_symmetry.space_group_name_H-M   'P 1'
#
loop_
_entity.id
_entity.type
_entity.pdbx_description
1 polymer ?
#
loop_
_entity_poly.entity_id
_entity_poly.type
_entity_poly.pdbx_seq_one_letter_code
_entity_poly.pdbx_strand_id
1 'polypeptide(L)'
;MSALRGDHFSVPDRSARRRLERRPMNAPRLHGAIRLPDGAWIRGRGLRRPLPDGPTPDFGLYLGSRRLRRRHEDQLTWPSHWIDWPDFLLPRDSDDAVRQIRGLHERAHAGEAVEVACGGGVGRTGTVIACLAVLSGLSPSDAVAWARENHHPRAVETPWQRRWIHRFHHG
;
A
#
# COMPACT_ATOMS: atom_id res chain seq x y z
N MET A 1 -31.26 -46.61 35.63
CA MET A 1 -29.93 -45.98 35.74
C MET A 1 -29.37 -45.82 34.34
N SER A 2 -28.99 -44.59 34.01
CA SER A 2 -28.72 -44.07 32.67
C SER A 2 -27.30 -44.39 32.19
N ALA A 3 -27.14 -44.80 30.93
CA ALA A 3 -25.89 -44.96 30.19
C ALA A 3 -26.27 -45.27 28.72
N LEU A 4 -25.80 -44.66 27.63
CA LEU A 4 -24.82 -43.61 27.32
C LEU A 4 -25.33 -42.93 26.03
N ARG A 5 -25.32 -41.60 25.96
CA ARG A 5 -25.51 -40.85 24.72
C ARG A 5 -24.17 -40.81 23.98
N GLY A 6 -24.20 -41.10 22.69
CA GLY A 6 -23.07 -40.91 21.79
C GLY A 6 -22.92 -39.43 21.46
N ASP A 7 -21.68 -38.96 21.42
CA ASP A 7 -21.34 -37.65 20.89
C ASP A 7 -20.69 -37.81 19.52
N HIS A 8 -21.39 -37.22 18.55
CA HIS A 8 -21.02 -37.08 17.16
C HIS A 8 -19.70 -36.31 17.03
N PHE A 9 -18.73 -36.90 16.33
CA PHE A 9 -17.64 -36.14 15.71
C PHE A 9 -18.24 -35.18 14.68
N SER A 10 -18.37 -33.90 15.06
CA SER A 10 -18.79 -32.84 14.17
C SER A 10 -17.64 -32.56 13.19
N VAL A 11 -17.78 -33.03 11.96
CA VAL A 11 -16.91 -32.64 10.84
C VAL A 11 -17.06 -31.12 10.64
N PRO A 12 -15.98 -30.32 10.68
CA PRO A 12 -16.11 -28.89 10.45
C PRO A 12 -16.47 -28.60 8.99
N ASP A 13 -17.39 -27.66 8.86
CA ASP A 13 -18.07 -27.20 7.65
C ASP A 13 -17.10 -26.91 6.48
N ARG A 14 -17.34 -27.58 5.35
CA ARG A 14 -16.62 -27.40 4.07
C ARG A 14 -16.82 -26.01 3.45
N SER A 15 -17.76 -25.21 3.94
CA SER A 15 -18.10 -23.89 3.39
C SER A 15 -17.05 -22.80 3.68
N ALA A 16 -16.21 -22.96 4.71
CA ALA A 16 -15.21 -21.97 5.09
C ALA A 16 -13.89 -22.04 4.28
N ARG A 17 -13.63 -23.16 3.59
CA ARG A 17 -12.40 -23.37 2.80
C ARG A 17 -12.54 -22.98 1.33
N ARG A 18 -13.69 -22.44 0.91
CA ARG A 18 -14.00 -22.11 -0.48
C ARG A 18 -14.26 -20.62 -0.71
N ARG A 19 -13.51 -19.75 -0.01
CA ARG A 19 -13.47 -18.30 -0.26
C ARG A 19 -12.03 -17.78 -0.39
N LEU A 20 -11.17 -18.62 -0.96
CA LEU A 20 -9.92 -18.23 -1.63
C LEU A 20 -10.07 -18.52 -3.13
N GLU A 21 -11.25 -18.24 -3.68
CA GLU A 21 -11.38 -18.05 -5.12
C GLU A 21 -10.54 -16.83 -5.45
N ARG A 22 -9.37 -17.10 -6.03
CA ARG A 22 -8.46 -16.11 -6.62
C ARG A 22 -9.34 -15.09 -7.36
N ARG A 23 -9.46 -13.87 -6.80
CA ARG A 23 -10.13 -12.77 -7.48
C ARG A 23 -9.60 -12.75 -8.93
N PRO A 24 -10.46 -12.60 -9.94
CA PRO A 24 -10.01 -12.64 -11.32
C PRO A 24 -8.89 -11.61 -11.48
N MET A 25 -7.77 -12.02 -12.11
CA MET A 25 -6.57 -11.20 -12.35
C MET A 25 -6.83 -9.94 -13.22
N ASN A 26 -8.10 -9.68 -13.53
CA ASN A 26 -8.63 -8.66 -14.43
C ASN A 26 -9.52 -7.62 -13.72
N ALA A 27 -9.46 -7.48 -12.39
CA ALA A 27 -9.98 -6.26 -11.77
C ALA A 27 -9.34 -5.03 -12.45
N PRO A 28 -10.12 -4.01 -12.85
CA PRO A 28 -9.59 -2.89 -13.60
C PRO A 28 -8.48 -2.20 -12.80
N ARG A 29 -7.27 -2.27 -13.33
CA ARG A 29 -6.08 -1.70 -12.69
C ARG A 29 -6.11 -0.20 -12.87
N LEU A 30 -5.68 0.52 -11.85
CA LEU A 30 -5.43 1.95 -11.99
C LEU A 30 -4.40 2.17 -13.10
N HIS A 31 -4.67 3.14 -13.99
CA HIS A 31 -3.70 3.50 -15.03
C HIS A 31 -2.38 3.94 -14.38
N GLY A 32 -1.27 3.39 -14.87
CA GLY A 32 0.06 3.61 -14.30
C GLY A 32 0.34 2.83 -13.00
N ALA A 33 -0.48 1.82 -12.65
CA ALA A 33 -0.16 0.90 -11.58
C ALA A 33 1.04 0.00 -11.95
N ILE A 34 1.86 -0.28 -10.95
CA ILE A 34 3.01 -1.19 -11.02
C ILE A 34 2.71 -2.45 -10.20
N ARG A 35 3.33 -3.55 -10.59
CA ARG A 35 3.18 -4.84 -9.90
C ARG A 35 4.31 -5.02 -8.89
N LEU A 36 3.98 -5.16 -7.62
CA LEU A 36 4.92 -5.47 -6.56
C LEU A 36 5.50 -6.90 -6.74
N PRO A 37 6.66 -7.21 -6.13
CA PRO A 37 7.32 -8.52 -6.24
C PRO A 37 6.43 -9.72 -5.87
N ASP A 38 5.52 -9.55 -4.93
CA ASP A 38 4.56 -10.57 -4.48
C ASP A 38 3.29 -10.67 -5.37
N GLY A 39 3.22 -9.84 -6.41
CA GLY A 39 2.17 -9.85 -7.41
C GLY A 39 1.03 -8.86 -7.19
N ALA A 40 0.97 -8.17 -6.05
CA ALA A 40 -0.03 -7.14 -5.76
C ALA A 40 0.17 -5.90 -6.66
N TRP A 41 -0.90 -5.12 -6.90
CA TRP A 41 -0.84 -3.92 -7.74
C TRP A 41 -0.99 -2.65 -6.91
N ILE A 42 -0.17 -1.64 -7.21
CA ILE A 42 -0.20 -0.32 -6.55
C ILE A 42 0.03 0.78 -7.57
N ARG A 43 -0.71 1.89 -7.49
CA ARG A 43 -0.37 3.12 -8.24
C ARG A 43 0.39 4.11 -7.37
N GLY A 44 1.56 4.53 -7.83
CA GLY A 44 2.28 5.69 -7.30
C GLY A 44 1.92 6.96 -8.08
N ARG A 45 1.60 8.08 -7.41
CA ARG A 45 1.28 9.34 -8.09
C ARG A 45 1.87 10.59 -7.42
N GLY A 46 1.98 11.66 -8.21
CA GLY A 46 2.18 13.03 -7.74
C GLY A 46 0.89 13.84 -7.82
N LEU A 47 0.40 14.35 -6.70
CA LEU A 47 -0.86 15.12 -6.60
C LEU A 47 -0.87 16.43 -7.41
N ARG A 48 0.30 16.98 -7.72
CA ARG A 48 0.41 18.17 -8.59
C ARG A 48 0.20 17.86 -10.08
N ARG A 49 0.18 16.58 -10.46
CA ARG A 49 -0.15 16.15 -11.81
C ARG A 49 -1.67 15.89 -11.89
N PRO A 50 -2.30 16.09 -13.06
CA PRO A 50 -3.69 15.71 -13.26
C PRO A 50 -3.95 14.26 -12.84
N LEU A 51 -5.18 13.98 -12.41
CA LEU A 51 -5.62 12.61 -12.18
C LEU A 51 -5.53 11.87 -13.53
N PRO A 52 -4.88 10.70 -13.61
CA PRO A 52 -4.91 9.89 -14.81
C PRO A 52 -6.34 9.49 -15.15
N ASP A 53 -6.67 9.41 -16.44
CA ASP A 53 -7.94 8.85 -16.90
C ASP A 53 -8.14 7.42 -16.38
N GLY A 54 -9.36 6.89 -16.50
CA GLY A 54 -9.69 5.51 -16.14
C GLY A 54 -10.25 5.36 -14.72
N PRO A 55 -10.14 4.16 -14.12
CA PRO A 55 -10.76 3.87 -12.84
C PRO A 55 -10.15 4.71 -11.71
N THR A 56 -10.99 5.10 -10.75
CA THR A 56 -10.58 5.74 -9.50
C THR A 56 -10.14 4.69 -8.47
N PRO A 57 -9.30 5.05 -7.49
CA PRO A 57 -8.93 4.14 -6.40
C PRO A 57 -10.12 3.72 -5.55
N ASP A 58 -10.06 2.48 -5.05
CA ASP A 58 -10.89 2.03 -3.93
C ASP A 58 -10.37 2.61 -2.60
N PHE A 59 -9.06 2.81 -2.50
CA PHE A 59 -8.41 3.43 -1.35
C PHE A 59 -7.15 4.22 -1.74
N GLY A 60 -6.95 5.38 -1.11
CA GLY A 60 -5.76 6.22 -1.30
C GLY A 60 -5.00 6.53 -0.01
N LEU A 61 -3.68 6.36 -0.03
CA LEU A 61 -2.77 6.81 1.03
C LEU A 61 -2.01 8.08 0.58
N TYR A 62 -2.26 9.20 1.25
CA TYR A 62 -1.76 10.51 0.85
C TYR A 62 -0.73 11.07 1.83
N LEU A 63 0.41 11.51 1.28
CA LEU A 63 1.60 11.89 2.04
C LEU A 63 1.85 13.38 1.87
N GLY A 64 1.60 14.17 2.92
CA GLY A 64 1.67 15.62 2.77
C GLY A 64 1.52 16.41 4.04
N SER A 65 1.99 17.65 3.98
CA SER A 65 1.68 18.63 5.01
C SER A 65 0.21 19.05 4.93
N ARG A 66 -0.28 19.67 6.01
CA ARG A 66 -1.64 20.25 6.07
C ARG A 66 -1.96 21.20 4.90
N ARG A 67 -0.96 21.94 4.38
CA ARG A 67 -1.15 22.81 3.21
C ARG A 67 -1.41 22.01 1.94
N LEU A 68 -0.69 20.90 1.74
CA LEU A 68 -0.91 20.05 0.58
C LEU A 68 -2.28 19.36 0.68
N ARG A 69 -2.63 18.85 1.87
CA ARG A 69 -3.94 18.26 2.15
C ARG A 69 -5.08 19.20 1.77
N ARG A 70 -5.10 20.42 2.32
CA ARG A 70 -6.13 21.43 2.02
C ARG A 70 -6.28 21.76 0.53
N ARG A 71 -5.22 21.59 -0.28
CA ARG A 71 -5.28 21.88 -1.71
C ARG A 71 -5.93 20.76 -2.53
N HIS A 72 -5.84 19.53 -2.05
CA HIS A 72 -6.15 18.35 -2.86
C HIS A 72 -7.26 17.47 -2.27
N GLU A 73 -7.57 17.56 -0.98
CA GLU A 73 -8.53 16.69 -0.30
C GLU A 73 -9.91 16.67 -0.96
N ASP A 74 -10.42 17.83 -1.39
CA ASP A 74 -11.74 17.93 -2.04
C ASP A 74 -11.84 17.18 -3.38
N GLN A 75 -10.70 16.85 -4.01
CA GLN A 75 -10.64 16.11 -5.28
C GLN A 75 -10.59 14.59 -5.07
N LEU A 76 -10.44 14.13 -3.82
CA LEU A 76 -10.28 12.72 -3.47
C LEU A 76 -11.63 12.18 -3.02
N THR A 77 -12.48 11.84 -3.98
CA THR A 77 -13.87 11.40 -3.74
C THR A 77 -14.00 9.94 -3.29
N TRP A 78 -12.89 9.29 -2.94
CA TRP A 78 -12.81 7.90 -2.49
C TRP A 78 -12.23 7.80 -1.07
N PRO A 79 -12.46 6.67 -0.37
CA PRO A 79 -11.87 6.42 0.94
C PRO A 79 -10.36 6.66 0.95
N SER A 80 -9.89 7.46 1.91
CA SER A 80 -8.47 7.81 1.96
C SER A 80 -7.97 8.13 3.35
N HIS A 81 -6.66 8.04 3.51
CA HIS A 81 -5.96 8.43 4.73
C HIS A 81 -4.80 9.36 4.40
N TRP A 82 -4.59 10.37 5.26
CA TRP A 82 -3.49 11.33 5.13
C TRP A 82 -2.46 11.11 6.24
N ILE A 83 -1.22 10.83 5.85
CA ILE A 83 -0.07 10.85 6.76
C ILE A 83 0.55 12.24 6.73
N ASP A 84 0.68 12.89 7.90
CA ASP A 84 1.44 14.14 8.01
C ASP A 84 2.92 13.87 7.77
N TRP A 85 3.34 14.19 6.55
CA TRP A 85 4.67 13.88 6.05
C TRP A 85 5.23 15.10 5.32
N PRO A 86 5.98 15.96 6.04
CA PRO A 86 6.62 17.14 5.46
C PRO A 86 7.55 16.77 4.30
N ASP A 87 7.72 17.70 3.36
CA ASP A 87 8.53 17.43 2.18
C ASP A 87 9.99 17.17 2.55
N PHE A 88 10.63 16.28 1.80
CA PHE A 88 11.98 15.78 2.05
C PHE A 88 12.23 15.18 3.44
N LEU A 89 11.27 15.07 4.35
CA LEU A 89 11.49 14.55 5.72
C LEU A 89 10.94 13.13 5.89
N LEU A 90 10.87 12.69 7.16
CA LEU A 90 10.18 11.48 7.64
C LEU A 90 8.76 11.84 8.11
N PRO A 91 7.84 10.85 8.24
CA PRO A 91 6.50 11.12 8.77
C PRO A 91 6.59 11.61 10.22
N ARG A 92 5.65 12.48 10.61
CA ARG A 92 5.58 13.02 11.98
C ARG A 92 5.30 11.92 13.01
N ASP A 93 4.43 10.99 12.66
CA ASP A 93 4.15 9.77 13.42
C ASP A 93 4.66 8.58 12.60
N SER A 94 5.77 7.99 13.04
CA SER A 94 6.36 6.85 12.34
C SER A 94 5.56 5.58 12.50
N ASP A 95 4.99 5.33 13.69
CA ASP A 95 4.25 4.09 13.95
C ASP A 95 2.94 4.07 13.19
N ASP A 96 2.25 5.21 13.14
CA ASP A 96 1.08 5.35 12.29
C ASP A 96 1.41 5.16 10.82
N ALA A 97 2.48 5.78 10.33
CA ALA A 97 2.92 5.58 8.94
C ALA A 97 3.19 4.10 8.64
N VAL A 98 3.86 3.35 9.53
CA VAL A 98 4.07 1.90 9.34
C VAL A 98 2.73 1.15 9.29
N ARG A 99 1.80 1.42 10.21
CA ARG A 99 0.48 0.78 10.22
C ARG A 99 -0.29 1.04 8.93
N GLN A 100 -0.33 2.30 8.46
CA GLN A 100 -1.05 2.67 7.24
C GLN A 100 -0.40 2.07 5.99
N ILE A 101 0.94 1.97 5.93
CA ILE A 101 1.64 1.31 4.81
C ILE A 101 1.33 -0.19 4.76
N ARG A 102 1.29 -0.87 5.91
CA ARG A 102 0.87 -2.28 5.99
C ARG A 102 -0.58 -2.46 5.57
N GLY A 103 -1.48 -1.62 6.07
CA GLY A 103 -2.89 -1.66 5.67
C GLY A 103 -3.09 -1.41 4.17
N LEU A 104 -2.30 -0.52 3.57
CA LEU A 104 -2.29 -0.30 2.12
C LEU A 104 -1.87 -1.57 1.36
N HIS A 105 -0.84 -2.27 1.85
CA HIS A 105 -0.34 -3.52 1.27
C HIS A 105 -1.38 -4.65 1.36
N GLU A 106 -2.03 -4.80 2.52
CA GLU A 106 -3.09 -5.78 2.73
C GLU A 106 -4.28 -5.56 1.79
N ARG A 107 -4.71 -4.31 1.60
CA ARG A 107 -5.75 -3.95 0.62
C ARG A 107 -5.34 -4.30 -0.81
N ALA A 108 -4.10 -4.00 -1.18
CA ALA A 108 -3.56 -4.34 -2.49
C ALA A 108 -3.59 -5.86 -2.74
N HIS A 109 -3.17 -6.65 -1.74
CA HIS A 109 -3.20 -8.12 -1.76
C HIS A 109 -4.62 -8.67 -1.83
N ALA A 110 -5.55 -8.05 -1.12
CA ALA A 110 -6.95 -8.40 -1.21
C ALA A 110 -7.51 -8.14 -2.62
N GLY A 111 -6.85 -7.30 -3.43
CA GLY A 111 -7.24 -6.98 -4.81
C GLY A 111 -8.00 -5.67 -4.95
N GLU A 112 -7.94 -4.78 -3.95
CA GLU A 112 -8.43 -3.41 -4.06
C GLU A 112 -7.51 -2.58 -4.97
N ALA A 113 -8.11 -1.67 -5.75
CA ALA A 113 -7.40 -0.70 -6.57
C ALA A 113 -6.82 0.42 -5.67
N VAL A 114 -5.59 0.23 -5.19
CA VAL A 114 -4.97 1.15 -4.23
C VAL A 114 -4.02 2.18 -4.86
N GLU A 115 -3.95 3.38 -4.28
CA GLU A 115 -3.02 4.44 -4.66
C GLU A 115 -2.20 4.92 -3.46
N VAL A 116 -0.93 5.29 -3.72
CA VAL A 116 -0.15 6.16 -2.84
C VAL A 116 0.31 7.41 -3.57
N ALA A 117 0.16 8.59 -2.95
CA ALA A 117 0.60 9.84 -3.58
C ALA A 117 1.14 10.89 -2.62
N CYS A 118 2.11 11.66 -3.09
CA CYS A 118 2.62 12.88 -2.45
C CYS A 118 2.57 14.05 -3.44
N GLY A 119 3.07 15.23 -3.07
CA GLY A 119 3.02 16.39 -3.97
C GLY A 119 3.71 16.17 -5.33
N GLY A 120 4.93 15.61 -5.31
CA GLY A 120 5.72 15.38 -6.54
C GLY A 120 5.63 13.96 -7.11
N GLY A 121 5.22 12.99 -6.30
CA GLY A 121 5.21 11.58 -6.69
C GLY A 121 6.59 10.94 -6.75
N VAL A 122 7.61 11.51 -6.10
CA VAL A 122 9.01 11.05 -6.20
C VAL A 122 9.55 10.55 -4.86
N GLY A 123 9.92 11.42 -3.92
CA GLY A 123 10.57 10.99 -2.67
C GLY A 123 9.67 10.24 -1.72
N ARG A 124 8.64 10.90 -1.15
CA ARG A 124 7.71 10.29 -0.18
C ARG A 124 6.94 9.11 -0.79
N THR A 125 6.39 9.29 -1.99
CA THR A 125 5.74 8.20 -2.74
C THR A 125 6.70 7.03 -2.98
N GLY A 126 7.90 7.32 -3.49
CA GLY A 126 8.92 6.28 -3.72
C GLY A 126 9.40 5.62 -2.43
N THR A 127 9.38 6.33 -1.30
CA THR A 127 9.70 5.77 0.02
C THR A 127 8.65 4.75 0.44
N VAL A 128 7.36 5.08 0.31
CA VAL A 128 6.29 4.10 0.58
C VAL A 128 6.35 2.92 -0.38
N ILE A 129 6.58 3.15 -1.67
CA ILE A 129 6.71 2.07 -2.66
C ILE A 129 7.88 1.14 -2.33
N ALA A 130 9.02 1.69 -1.90
CA ALA A 130 10.13 0.87 -1.41
C ALA A 130 9.75 0.09 -0.15
N CYS A 131 9.04 0.68 0.82
CA CYS A 131 8.53 -0.06 1.98
C CYS A 131 7.57 -1.20 1.59
N LEU A 132 6.69 -0.98 0.60
CA LEU A 132 5.82 -2.03 0.05
C LEU A 132 6.64 -3.14 -0.61
N ALA A 133 7.66 -2.79 -1.39
CA ALA A 133 8.55 -3.76 -2.02
C ALA A 133 9.36 -4.56 -0.98
N VAL A 134 9.74 -3.92 0.13
CA VAL A 134 10.23 -4.65 1.32
C VAL A 134 9.15 -5.64 1.72
N LEU A 135 7.93 -5.23 2.09
CA LEU A 135 6.84 -6.14 2.53
C LEU A 135 6.56 -7.30 1.56
N SER A 136 6.83 -7.11 0.28
CA SER A 136 6.75 -8.12 -0.77
C SER A 136 7.93 -9.10 -0.84
N GLY A 137 8.88 -9.03 0.10
CA GLY A 137 10.00 -9.96 0.26
C GLY A 137 11.37 -9.47 -0.19
N LEU A 138 11.53 -8.20 -0.60
CA LEU A 138 12.84 -7.67 -0.96
C LEU A 138 13.64 -7.21 0.25
N SER A 139 14.97 -7.32 0.16
CA SER A 139 15.85 -6.64 1.11
C SER A 139 15.65 -5.12 1.03
N PRO A 140 15.88 -4.35 2.10
CA PRO A 140 15.76 -2.89 2.05
C PRO A 140 16.63 -2.22 0.99
N SER A 141 17.82 -2.78 0.70
CA SER A 141 18.70 -2.27 -0.36
C SER A 141 18.08 -2.48 -1.74
N ASP A 142 17.58 -3.69 -2.01
CA ASP A 142 16.98 -4.05 -3.29
C ASP A 142 15.66 -3.32 -3.51
N ALA A 143 14.89 -3.11 -2.45
CA ALA A 143 13.63 -2.37 -2.50
C ALA A 143 13.80 -0.92 -2.97
N VAL A 144 14.90 -0.25 -2.60
CA VAL A 144 15.19 1.10 -3.11
C VAL A 144 15.55 1.07 -4.59
N ALA A 145 16.39 0.12 -5.01
CA ALA A 145 16.75 -0.05 -6.41
C ALA A 145 15.50 -0.37 -7.27
N TRP A 146 14.69 -1.30 -6.78
CA TRP A 146 13.44 -1.71 -7.40
C TRP A 146 12.46 -0.54 -7.54
N ALA A 147 12.27 0.28 -6.50
CA ALA A 147 11.41 1.46 -6.60
C ALA A 147 11.94 2.49 -7.62
N ARG A 148 13.26 2.61 -7.78
CA ARG A 148 13.84 3.51 -8.78
C ARG A 148 13.63 3.04 -10.20
N GLU A 149 13.73 1.74 -10.41
CA GLU A 149 13.52 1.11 -11.71
C GLU A 149 12.03 1.10 -12.10
N ASN A 150 11.14 0.77 -11.16
CA ASN A 150 9.74 0.49 -11.47
C ASN A 150 8.81 1.70 -11.29
N HIS A 151 9.14 2.65 -10.42
CA HIS A 151 8.30 3.82 -10.15
C HIS A 151 8.90 5.12 -10.69
N HIS A 152 10.10 5.49 -10.23
CA HIS A 152 10.74 6.73 -10.67
C HIS A 152 12.25 6.71 -10.40
N PRO A 153 13.13 7.06 -11.36
CA PRO A 153 14.59 6.96 -11.20
C PRO A 153 15.17 7.70 -9.98
N ARG A 154 14.47 8.76 -9.53
CA ARG A 154 14.81 9.55 -8.33
C ARG A 154 14.02 9.17 -7.07
N ALA A 155 13.35 8.03 -7.04
CA ALA A 155 12.64 7.55 -5.85
C ALA A 155 13.59 7.46 -4.65
N VAL A 156 13.04 7.75 -3.45
CA VAL A 156 13.80 7.86 -2.19
C VAL A 156 14.86 8.95 -2.30
N GLU A 157 14.42 10.20 -2.10
CA GLU A 157 15.20 11.40 -2.41
C GLU A 157 16.28 11.71 -1.37
N THR A 158 16.11 11.23 -0.13
CA THR A 158 16.96 11.66 0.99
C THR A 158 17.63 10.50 1.72
N PRO A 159 18.83 10.71 2.30
CA PRO A 159 19.53 9.68 3.06
C PRO A 159 18.73 9.16 4.26
N TRP A 160 17.94 10.00 4.94
CA TRP A 160 17.14 9.55 6.08
C TRP A 160 15.90 8.77 5.67
N GLN A 161 15.28 9.04 4.50
CA GLN A 161 14.25 8.16 3.94
C GLN A 161 14.83 6.76 3.65
N ARG A 162 16.02 6.70 3.05
CA ARG A 162 16.72 5.43 2.83
C ARG A 162 16.99 4.70 4.15
N ARG A 163 17.54 5.39 5.16
CA ARG A 163 17.76 4.80 6.50
C ARG A 163 16.47 4.32 7.16
N TRP A 164 15.36 5.00 6.94
CA TRP A 164 14.06 4.60 7.46
C TRP A 164 13.58 3.29 6.83
N ILE A 165 13.74 3.13 5.51
CA ILE A 165 13.45 1.86 4.80
C ILE A 165 14.32 0.71 5.34
N HIS A 166 15.60 0.95 5.65
CA HIS A 166 16.46 -0.08 6.26
C HIS A 166 15.98 -0.54 7.65
N ARG A 167 15.19 0.29 8.35
CA ARG A 167 14.56 -0.08 9.62
C ARG A 167 13.11 -0.53 9.44
N PHE A 168 12.63 -0.68 8.21
CA PHE A 168 11.31 -1.19 7.92
C PHE A 168 11.42 -2.70 7.77
N HIS A 169 11.05 -3.47 8.80
CA HIS A 169 11.18 -4.93 8.81
C HIS A 169 9.83 -5.62 8.59
N HIS A 170 9.87 -6.82 7.99
CA HIS A 170 8.83 -7.82 8.21
C HIS A 170 8.76 -8.04 9.71
N GLY A 171 7.62 -7.69 10.31
CA GLY A 171 7.37 -8.13 11.69
C GLY A 171 7.32 -9.64 11.69
#